data_AF-A0A944V3J9-F1
#
_entry.id   AF-A0A944V3J9-F1
#
_cell.length_a   1.000
_cell.length_b   1.000
_cell.length_c   1.000
_cell.angle_alpha   90.00
_cell.angle_beta   90.00
_cell.angle_gamma   90.00
#
_symmetry.space_group_name_H-M   'P 1'
#
loop_
_entity.id
_entity.type
_entity.pdbx_description
1 polymer ?
#
loop_
_entity_poly.entity_id
_entity_poly.type
_entity_poly.pdbx_seq_one_letter_code
_entity_poly.pdbx_strand_id
1 'polypeptide(L)'
;MKIKYSMILMIVLIAITLHSEEKVGLALSGGGSRGLAHIGILKVIDELDIKIDYIAGTSMGAVIGGLYAMGYSAIEIEEMIMNNDFSNIFDESVSREDLYIGQKRWMPYANYYFNLDDKFRPGLPEALFSGSILINTLFDY
;
A
#
# COMPACT_ATOMS: atom_id res chain seq x y z
N MET A 1 45.05 27.29 -21.83
CA MET A 1 43.57 27.33 -21.78
C MET A 1 42.92 26.01 -21.35
N LYS A 2 43.26 24.84 -21.94
CA LYS A 2 42.62 23.54 -21.64
C LYS A 2 42.61 23.12 -20.16
N ILE A 3 43.70 23.36 -19.42
CA ILE A 3 43.83 23.02 -17.99
C ILE A 3 42.85 23.78 -17.09
N LYS A 4 42.55 25.05 -17.39
CA LYS A 4 41.62 25.87 -16.58
C LYS A 4 40.17 25.36 -16.71
N TYR A 5 39.75 24.99 -17.92
CA TYR A 5 38.41 24.41 -18.13
C TYR A 5 38.29 23.02 -17.51
N SER A 6 39.36 22.22 -17.55
CA SER A 6 39.40 20.90 -16.89
C SER A 6 39.26 21.01 -15.38
N MET A 7 39.88 22.00 -14.73
CA MET A 7 39.73 22.23 -13.29
C MET A 7 38.32 22.70 -12.92
N ILE A 8 37.73 23.60 -13.71
CA ILE A 8 36.35 24.07 -13.49
C ILE A 8 35.36 22.91 -13.60
N LEU A 9 35.51 22.06 -14.62
CA LEU A 9 34.68 20.87 -14.80
C LEU A 9 34.82 19.91 -13.61
N MET A 10 36.03 19.71 -13.11
CA MET A 10 36.29 18.85 -11.95
C MET A 10 35.64 19.39 -10.67
N ILE A 11 35.68 20.70 -10.44
CA ILE A 11 35.03 21.35 -9.30
C ILE A 11 33.50 21.23 -9.39
N VAL A 12 32.93 21.40 -10.59
CA VAL A 12 31.48 21.24 -10.82
C VAL A 12 31.06 19.80 -10.56
N LEU A 13 31.82 18.80 -11.05
CA LEU A 13 31.54 17.39 -10.80
C LEU A 13 31.58 17.06 -9.30
N ILE A 14 32.61 17.54 -8.60
CA ILE A 14 32.75 17.35 -7.15
C ILE A 14 31.57 17.98 -6.41
N ALA A 15 31.18 19.21 -6.77
CA ALA A 15 30.04 19.89 -6.15
C ALA A 15 28.71 19.15 -6.36
N ILE A 16 28.50 18.55 -7.54
CA ILE A 16 27.32 17.71 -7.82
C ILE A 16 27.33 16.45 -6.95
N THR A 17 28.46 15.77 -6.79
CA THR A 17 28.57 14.58 -5.93
C THR A 17 28.50 14.87 -4.43
N LEU A 18 28.83 16.08 -3.99
CA LEU A 18 28.74 16.48 -2.58
C LEU A 18 27.32 16.91 -2.16
N HIS A 19 26.39 17.01 -3.10
CA HIS A 19 24.99 17.28 -2.80
C HIS A 19 24.32 16.02 -2.24
N SER A 20 24.33 15.90 -0.92
CA SER A 20 23.54 14.93 -0.18
C SER A 20 22.11 15.47 -0.04
N GLU A 21 21.18 14.98 -0.86
CA GLU A 21 19.74 15.19 -0.60
C GLU A 21 19.37 14.50 0.72
N GLU A 22 18.77 15.24 1.64
CA GLU A 22 18.14 14.65 2.82
C GLU A 22 17.02 13.72 2.39
N LYS A 23 17.00 12.51 2.96
CA LYS A 23 16.02 11.49 2.61
C LYS A 23 14.85 11.50 3.58
N VAL A 24 13.63 11.48 3.06
CA VAL A 24 12.40 11.55 3.84
C VAL A 24 11.68 10.20 3.81
N GLY A 25 11.39 9.66 5.00
CA GLY A 25 10.60 8.45 5.18
C GLY A 25 9.23 8.77 5.78
N LEU A 26 8.17 8.24 5.18
CA LEU A 26 6.79 8.34 5.65
C LEU A 26 6.33 7.01 6.25
N ALA A 27 5.87 7.04 7.51
CA ALA A 27 5.34 5.87 8.20
C ALA A 27 3.82 6.02 8.43
N LEU A 28 3.03 5.13 7.84
CA LEU A 28 1.56 5.14 7.89
C LEU A 28 1.06 3.94 8.70
N SER A 29 0.46 4.23 9.86
CA SER A 29 -0.10 3.20 10.74
C SER A 29 -1.38 2.58 10.17
N GLY A 30 -1.75 1.41 10.69
CA GLY A 30 -3.07 0.82 10.48
C GLY A 30 -4.15 1.53 11.32
N GLY A 31 -5.42 1.22 11.03
CA GLY A 31 -6.55 1.77 11.79
C GLY A 31 -7.94 1.48 11.19
N GLY A 32 -8.05 0.51 10.28
CA GLY A 32 -9.27 0.26 9.52
C GLY A 32 -9.71 1.52 8.76
N SER A 33 -11.01 1.83 8.77
CA SER A 33 -11.58 3.01 8.14
C SER A 33 -11.02 4.34 8.66
N ARG A 34 -10.51 4.38 9.91
CA ARG A 34 -9.85 5.60 10.43
C ARG A 34 -8.53 5.90 9.73
N GLY A 35 -7.92 4.89 9.09
CA GLY A 35 -6.71 5.07 8.30
C GLY A 35 -6.90 5.96 7.06
N LEU A 36 -8.14 6.19 6.62
CA LEU A 36 -8.45 7.16 5.55
C LEU A 36 -7.99 8.58 5.89
N ALA A 37 -7.78 8.91 7.17
CA ALA A 37 -7.20 10.18 7.59
C ALA A 37 -5.79 10.42 7.01
N HIS A 38 -5.05 9.36 6.65
CA HIS A 38 -3.74 9.48 6.00
C HIS A 38 -3.82 10.23 4.66
N ILE A 39 -4.94 10.15 3.94
CA ILE A 39 -5.16 10.88 2.68
C ILE A 39 -5.06 12.40 2.93
N GLY A 40 -5.59 12.89 4.05
CA GLY A 40 -5.49 14.30 4.42
C GLY A 40 -4.04 14.75 4.64
N ILE A 41 -3.20 13.89 5.21
CA ILE A 41 -1.76 14.17 5.34
C ILE A 41 -1.08 14.16 3.98
N LEU A 42 -1.40 13.19 3.12
CA LEU A 42 -0.84 13.12 1.76
C LEU A 42 -1.20 14.35 0.93
N LYS A 43 -2.41 14.91 1.08
CA LYS A 43 -2.80 16.16 0.40
C LYS A 43 -1.89 17.32 0.78
N VAL A 44 -1.57 17.46 2.06
CA VAL A 44 -0.65 18.51 2.54
C VAL A 44 0.78 18.26 2.05
N ILE A 45 1.20 16.98 1.97
CA ILE A 45 2.51 16.62 1.41
C ILE A 45 2.59 17.01 -0.07
N ASP A 46 1.55 16.71 -0.85
CA ASP A 46 1.42 17.11 -2.26
C ASP A 46 1.43 18.64 -2.42
N GLU A 47 0.65 19.36 -1.61
CA GLU A 47 0.59 20.83 -1.63
C GLU A 47 1.93 21.50 -1.33
N LEU A 48 2.74 20.88 -0.46
CA LEU A 48 4.06 21.38 -0.06
C LEU A 48 5.20 20.89 -0.95
N ASP A 49 4.91 20.07 -1.98
CA ASP A 49 5.89 19.44 -2.86
C ASP A 49 7.00 18.70 -2.07
N ILE A 50 6.60 18.05 -0.98
CA ILE A 50 7.53 17.28 -0.14
C ILE A 50 7.82 15.94 -0.82
N LYS A 51 9.05 15.80 -1.32
CA LYS A 51 9.54 14.55 -1.88
C LYS A 51 9.71 13.49 -0.80
N ILE A 52 8.91 12.42 -0.87
CA ILE A 52 9.03 11.23 -0.02
C ILE A 52 9.90 10.19 -0.73
N ASP A 53 10.97 9.72 -0.08
CA ASP A 53 11.86 8.70 -0.63
C ASP A 53 11.47 7.28 -0.21
N TYR A 54 10.84 7.13 0.96
CA TYR A 54 10.46 5.83 1.51
C TYR A 54 9.07 5.89 2.12
N ILE A 55 8.27 4.85 1.90
CA ILE A 55 6.96 4.69 2.54
C ILE A 55 6.89 3.33 3.22
N ALA A 56 6.54 3.35 4.49
CA ALA A 56 6.22 2.16 5.26
C ALA A 56 4.76 2.24 5.71
N GLY A 57 3.98 1.19 5.47
CA GLY A 57 2.55 1.17 5.81
C GLY A 57 2.15 -0.12 6.50
N THR A 58 1.09 -0.08 7.32
CA THR A 58 0.46 -1.27 7.91
C THR A 58 -1.04 -1.26 7.67
N SER A 59 -1.63 -2.38 7.22
CA SER A 59 -3.08 -2.49 6.94
C SER A 59 -3.55 -1.34 6.05
N MET A 60 -4.51 -0.52 6.48
CA MET A 60 -4.99 0.64 5.71
C MET A 60 -3.86 1.62 5.31
N GLY A 61 -2.86 1.81 6.18
CA GLY A 61 -1.70 2.64 5.85
C GLY A 61 -0.82 2.04 4.75
N ALA A 62 -0.79 0.70 4.60
CA ALA A 62 -0.11 0.04 3.48
C ALA A 62 -0.90 0.20 2.18
N VAL A 63 -2.23 0.16 2.23
CA VAL A 63 -3.07 0.39 1.04
C VAL A 63 -2.87 1.82 0.51
N ILE A 64 -3.08 2.82 1.37
CA ILE A 64 -2.94 4.24 1.00
C ILE A 64 -1.50 4.57 0.62
N GLY A 65 -0.53 4.14 1.44
CA GLY A 65 0.88 4.37 1.17
C GLY A 65 1.39 3.66 -0.08
N GLY A 66 0.85 2.48 -0.40
CA GLY A 66 1.16 1.73 -1.61
C GLY A 66 0.66 2.46 -2.86
N LEU A 67 -0.60 2.91 -2.86
CA LEU A 67 -1.13 3.73 -3.96
C LEU A 67 -0.31 5.00 -4.15
N TYR A 68 0.00 5.71 -3.07
CA TYR A 68 0.83 6.91 -3.16
C TYR A 68 2.23 6.62 -3.69
N ALA A 69 2.86 5.53 -3.26
CA ALA A 69 4.17 5.08 -3.77
C ALA A 69 4.14 4.70 -5.27
N MET A 70 2.97 4.29 -5.80
CA MET A 70 2.78 4.01 -7.22
C MET A 70 2.66 5.28 -8.07
N GLY A 71 2.62 6.47 -7.45
CA GLY A 71 2.57 7.76 -8.13
C GLY A 71 1.19 8.37 -8.24
N TYR A 72 0.17 7.78 -7.59
CA TYR A 72 -1.14 8.42 -7.49
C TYR A 72 -1.06 9.60 -6.51
N SER A 73 -1.62 10.74 -6.92
CA SER A 73 -1.80 11.89 -6.04
C SER A 73 -2.81 11.59 -4.93
N ALA A 74 -2.73 12.35 -3.83
CA ALA A 74 -3.66 12.20 -2.72
C ALA A 74 -5.13 12.42 -3.13
N ILE A 75 -5.37 13.24 -4.16
CA ILE A 75 -6.70 13.49 -4.72
C ILE A 75 -7.20 12.28 -5.51
N GLU A 76 -6.38 11.68 -6.37
CA GLU A 76 -6.75 10.47 -7.10
C GLU A 76 -7.04 9.32 -6.12
N ILE A 77 -6.23 9.17 -5.07
CA ILE A 77 -6.47 8.17 -4.02
C ILE A 77 -7.80 8.43 -3.31
N GLU A 78 -8.11 9.68 -2.99
CA GLU A 78 -9.41 10.03 -2.40
C GLU A 78 -10.57 9.65 -3.32
N GLU A 79 -10.49 10.01 -4.60
CA GLU A 79 -11.51 9.70 -5.59
C GLU A 79 -11.72 8.19 -5.76
N MET A 80 -10.64 7.41 -5.85
CA MET A 80 -10.71 5.94 -5.90
C MET A 80 -11.42 5.36 -4.68
N ILE A 81 -11.15 5.90 -3.49
CA ILE A 81 -11.74 5.41 -2.24
C ILE A 81 -13.21 5.81 -2.13
N MET A 82 -13.56 7.04 -2.52
CA MET A 82 -14.92 7.57 -2.42
C MET A 82 -15.88 7.01 -3.49
N ASN A 83 -15.35 6.63 -4.65
CA ASN A 83 -16.14 6.07 -5.75
C ASN A 83 -16.37 4.55 -5.61
N ASN A 84 -15.62 3.88 -4.73
CA ASN A 84 -15.78 2.46 -4.46
C ASN A 84 -16.47 2.23 -3.11
N ASP A 85 -17.16 1.10 -2.97
CA ASP A 85 -17.66 0.67 -1.65
C ASP A 85 -16.51 0.10 -0.82
N PHE A 86 -15.68 1.01 -0.31
CA PHE A 86 -14.49 0.67 0.47
C PHE A 86 -14.81 -0.13 1.73
N SER A 87 -16.06 -0.09 2.19
CA SER A 87 -16.52 -0.87 3.34
C SER A 87 -16.60 -2.37 3.03
N ASN A 88 -16.83 -2.74 1.77
CA ASN A 88 -16.92 -4.13 1.30
C ASN A 88 -15.58 -4.69 0.80
N ILE A 89 -14.55 -3.86 0.64
CA ILE A 89 -13.24 -4.32 0.16
C ILE A 89 -12.59 -5.37 1.08
N PHE A 90 -12.88 -5.30 2.38
CA PHE A 90 -12.38 -6.25 3.38
C PHE A 90 -13.38 -7.38 3.67
N ASP A 91 -14.54 -7.38 3.00
CA ASP A 91 -15.54 -8.44 3.14
C ASP A 91 -15.28 -9.52 2.07
N GLU A 92 -14.49 -10.54 2.43
CA GLU A 92 -14.25 -11.71 1.59
C GLU A 92 -15.36 -12.77 1.71
N SER A 93 -16.53 -12.42 2.25
CA SER A 93 -17.65 -13.34 2.31
C SER A 93 -18.23 -13.58 0.92
N VAL A 94 -18.45 -14.86 0.59
CA VAL A 94 -19.09 -15.27 -0.65
C VAL A 94 -20.58 -15.38 -0.41
N SER A 95 -21.39 -14.73 -1.25
CA SER A 95 -22.84 -14.80 -1.11
C SER A 95 -23.33 -16.24 -1.24
N ARG A 96 -24.41 -16.57 -0.52
CA ARG A 96 -24.98 -17.93 -0.52
C ARG A 96 -25.37 -18.39 -1.93
N GLU A 97 -25.74 -17.46 -2.80
CA GLU A 97 -26.10 -17.70 -4.20
C GLU A 97 -24.93 -18.27 -4.99
N ASP A 98 -23.71 -17.78 -4.74
CA ASP A 98 -22.48 -18.09 -5.46
C ASP A 98 -21.77 -19.35 -4.96
N LEU A 99 -22.18 -19.88 -3.81
CA LEU A 99 -21.67 -21.14 -3.28
C LEU A 99 -22.11 -22.35 -4.12
N TYR A 100 -21.26 -23.36 -4.25
CA TYR A 100 -21.67 -24.64 -4.84
C TYR A 100 -22.75 -25.33 -3.98
N ILE A 101 -23.63 -26.14 -4.57
CA ILE A 101 -24.75 -26.81 -3.85
C ILE A 101 -24.26 -27.58 -2.60
N GLY A 102 -23.08 -28.21 -2.67
CA GLY A 102 -22.48 -28.89 -1.52
C GLY A 102 -22.11 -27.95 -0.36
N GLN A 103 -21.60 -26.75 -0.69
CA GLN A 103 -21.26 -25.70 0.28
C GLN A 103 -22.52 -25.03 0.86
N LYS A 104 -23.62 -24.93 0.09
CA LYS A 104 -24.90 -24.41 0.61
C LYS A 104 -25.50 -25.30 1.70
N ARG A 105 -25.19 -26.60 1.66
CA ARG A 105 -25.64 -27.60 2.64
C ARG A 105 -24.79 -27.59 3.92
N TRP A 106 -23.50 -27.28 3.80
CA TRP A 106 -22.55 -27.16 4.91
C TRP A 106 -21.91 -25.78 4.88
N MET A 107 -22.65 -24.79 5.40
CA MET A 107 -22.14 -23.43 5.47
C MET A 107 -20.91 -23.43 6.40
N PRO A 108 -19.76 -22.84 6.02
CA PRO A 108 -18.61 -22.75 6.89
C PRO A 108 -18.92 -21.75 8.00
N TYR A 109 -19.54 -22.22 9.08
CA TYR A 109 -19.76 -21.43 10.29
C TYR A 109 -18.42 -21.27 11.01
N ALA A 110 -17.71 -20.15 10.76
CA ALA A 110 -16.49 -19.80 11.46
C ALA A 110 -15.42 -20.93 11.49
N ASN A 111 -15.27 -21.65 10.38
CA ASN A 111 -14.23 -22.66 10.26
C ASN A 111 -12.87 -21.96 10.20
N TYR A 112 -12.04 -22.15 11.22
CA TYR A 112 -10.64 -21.77 11.19
C TYR A 112 -9.82 -22.89 10.56
N TYR A 113 -9.19 -22.61 9.43
CA TYR A 113 -8.26 -23.52 8.79
C TYR A 113 -6.84 -23.19 9.24
N PHE A 114 -6.14 -24.18 9.78
CA PHE A 114 -4.73 -24.08 10.12
C PHE A 114 -3.95 -25.02 9.21
N ASN A 115 -2.95 -24.50 8.52
CA ASN A 115 -2.02 -25.34 7.78
C ASN A 115 -1.17 -26.13 8.77
N LEU A 116 -0.83 -27.37 8.43
CA LEU A 116 0.12 -28.17 9.20
C LEU A 116 1.44 -28.21 8.43
N ASP A 117 2.56 -28.00 9.12
CA ASP A 117 3.87 -28.22 8.51
C ASP A 117 4.21 -29.72 8.39
N ASP A 118 5.35 -30.04 7.78
CA ASP A 118 5.83 -31.43 7.60
C ASP A 118 6.00 -32.22 8.92
N LYS A 119 5.93 -31.53 10.07
CA LYS A 119 6.03 -32.10 11.42
C LYS A 119 4.70 -32.07 12.16
N PHE A 120 3.58 -31.86 11.46
CA PHE A 120 2.23 -31.77 12.03
C PHE A 120 2.06 -30.65 13.06
N ARG A 121 2.83 -29.56 12.93
CA ARG A 121 2.66 -28.38 13.80
C ARG A 121 1.70 -27.40 13.14
N PRO A 122 0.75 -26.82 13.89
CA PRO A 122 -0.15 -25.79 13.36
C PRO A 122 0.67 -24.55 12.96
N GLY A 123 0.61 -24.24 11.68
CA GLY A 123 1.07 -22.99 11.09
C GLY A 123 0.01 -21.90 11.26
N LEU A 124 0.47 -20.70 11.54
CA LEU A 124 -0.39 -19.52 11.49
C LEU A 124 -0.73 -19.19 10.03
N PRO A 125 -1.92 -18.63 9.77
CA PRO A 125 -2.21 -18.10 8.44
C PRO A 125 -1.22 -16.98 8.10
N GLU A 126 -0.80 -16.93 6.83
CA GLU A 126 0.13 -15.91 6.35
C GLU A 126 -0.49 -14.50 6.34
N ALA A 127 -1.81 -14.44 6.12
CA ALA A 127 -2.58 -13.21 6.15
C ALA A 127 -4.00 -13.45 6.70
N LEU A 128 -4.63 -12.41 7.23
CA LEU A 128 -6.02 -12.44 7.66
C LEU A 128 -7.02 -12.30 6.50
N PHE A 129 -6.55 -11.76 5.37
CA PHE A 129 -7.32 -11.52 4.16
C PHE A 129 -6.46 -11.94 2.96
N SER A 130 -7.07 -12.52 1.94
CA SER A 130 -6.44 -12.82 0.66
C SER A 130 -6.01 -11.54 -0.07
N GLY A 131 -6.80 -10.48 0.05
CA GLY A 131 -6.55 -9.19 -0.61
C GLY A 131 -6.94 -9.17 -2.09
N SER A 132 -7.55 -10.24 -2.61
CA SER A 132 -8.00 -10.33 -4.00
C SER A 132 -9.10 -9.32 -4.32
N ILE A 133 -10.04 -9.12 -3.40
CA ILE A 133 -11.12 -8.11 -3.58
C ILE A 133 -10.51 -6.71 -3.63
N LEU A 134 -9.61 -6.40 -2.68
CA LEU A 134 -8.87 -5.14 -2.65
C LEU A 134 -8.14 -4.86 -3.97
N ILE A 135 -7.40 -5.83 -4.50
CA ILE A 135 -6.67 -5.67 -5.75
C ILE A 135 -7.64 -5.43 -6.92
N ASN A 136 -8.70 -6.23 -7.03
CA ASN A 136 -9.66 -6.10 -8.13
C ASN A 136 -10.41 -4.76 -8.07
N THR A 137 -10.81 -4.30 -6.88
CA THR A 137 -11.52 -3.03 -6.71
C THR A 137 -10.62 -1.82 -6.96
N LEU A 138 -9.33 -1.88 -6.64
CA LEU A 138 -8.42 -0.74 -6.82
C LEU A 138 -7.81 -0.67 -8.22
N PHE A 139 -7.63 -1.80 -8.90
CA PHE A 139 -6.91 -1.85 -10.17
C PHE A 139 -7.76 -2.26 -11.37
N ASP A 140 -9.08 -2.41 -11.19
CA ASP A 140 -10.04 -2.77 -12.25
C ASP A 140 -9.57 -3.96 -13.13
N TYR A 141 -9.12 -5.05 -12.49
CA TYR A 141 -8.78 -6.31 -13.16
C TYR A 141 -10.01 -7.15 -13.53
#